data_AF-A0A7S0ZYY3-F1
#
_entry.id   AF-A0A7S0ZYY3-F1
#
_cell.length_a   1.000
_cell.length_b   1.000
_cell.length_c   1.000
_cell.angle_alpha   90.00
_cell.angle_beta   90.00
_cell.angle_gamma   90.00
#
_symmetry.space_group_name_H-M   'P 1'
#
loop_
_entity.id
_entity.type
_entity.pdbx_description
1 polymer ?
#
loop_
_entity_poly.entity_id
_entity_poly.type
_entity_poly.pdbx_seq_one_letter_code
_entity_poly.pdbx_strand_id
1 'polypeptide(L)'
;MGNCMASVCCDKQVSAQQVVNEPDPHCSVDEFTSWQGAATSSSFQPSHAVQLLPPEAAEEPKKRAIEMGIVEDHPVPDETVCQPSTLTTLMETAELDDTHSGSMGVDHKTTSGQTEQGRAQSSFKKKMTKGSLILRKVLSGSAQSSSRAARIAKNKNIPQDYRWLEGVLMRLAKNEGRQLGCLAASGQEAIPIFFMLGACPNAFCGMQVIMFTLCTGKVDFWWVKPQKAVQTELERSTLNLNVKGPHRNDAKSSKPFYTPLADLFDQRHCKDGWCFGIETEPGSLSRAFIEREGGDVGRLYWHVVWMEDWTSNPFARTRFIRGKIVYQKDLSVVSFCARQFSIVNGRIQISEHEEPLGISVIPSDSVKWLSDD
;
A
#
# COMPACT_ATOMS: atom_id res chain seq x y z
N MET A 1 57.70 -22.71 -41.26
CA MET A 1 56.43 -22.18 -41.80
C MET A 1 55.90 -21.23 -40.74
N GLY A 2 55.96 -19.90 -40.79
CA GLY A 2 56.15 -18.96 -41.90
C GLY A 2 54.92 -18.03 -41.95
N ASN A 3 55.14 -16.76 -41.58
CA ASN A 3 54.28 -15.56 -41.67
C ASN A 3 53.48 -15.19 -40.40
N CYS A 4 53.54 -14.01 -39.76
CA CYS A 4 53.84 -12.60 -40.07
C CYS A 4 52.58 -11.69 -40.13
N MET A 5 52.67 -10.58 -39.35
CA MET A 5 52.01 -9.26 -39.49
C MET A 5 50.50 -9.14 -39.14
N ALA A 6 49.97 -8.05 -38.57
CA ALA A 6 50.51 -6.74 -38.18
C ALA A 6 49.61 -6.03 -37.14
N SER A 7 50.24 -5.08 -36.45
CA SER A 7 49.72 -4.03 -35.57
C SER A 7 48.97 -2.91 -36.33
N VAL A 8 47.93 -2.31 -35.73
CA VAL A 8 47.58 -0.88 -35.93
C VAL A 8 47.05 -0.26 -34.64
N CYS A 9 47.72 0.82 -34.20
CA CYS A 9 47.29 1.80 -33.21
C CYS A 9 46.23 2.75 -33.80
N CYS A 10 45.33 3.28 -32.96
CA CYS A 10 44.70 4.57 -33.23
C CYS A 10 44.76 5.46 -31.98
N ASP A 11 45.44 6.59 -32.16
CA ASP A 11 45.61 7.70 -31.25
C ASP A 11 44.41 8.67 -31.28
N LYS A 12 44.17 9.28 -30.11
CA LYS A 12 43.70 10.63 -29.81
C LYS A 12 42.91 11.43 -30.85
N GLN A 13 41.78 12.00 -30.40
CA GLN A 13 41.56 13.44 -30.56
C GLN A 13 40.76 14.05 -29.40
N VAL A 14 41.38 15.07 -28.80
CA VAL A 14 40.87 15.98 -27.79
C VAL A 14 40.27 17.18 -28.53
N SER A 15 39.07 17.61 -28.16
CA SER A 15 38.52 18.91 -28.57
C SER A 15 38.13 19.69 -27.33
N ALA A 16 38.98 20.67 -27.00
CA ALA A 16 38.69 21.74 -26.06
C ALA A 16 37.90 22.84 -26.80
N GLN A 17 36.81 23.31 -26.19
CA GLN A 17 36.24 24.62 -26.50
C GLN A 17 36.24 25.47 -25.24
N GLN A 18 36.91 26.61 -25.38
CA GLN A 18 37.05 27.73 -24.46
C GLN A 18 36.07 28.82 -24.95
N VAL A 19 35.57 29.66 -24.03
CA VAL A 19 34.92 31.00 -24.17
C VAL A 19 33.79 31.08 -23.13
N VAL A 20 33.59 32.09 -22.27
CA VAL A 20 34.27 33.34 -21.90
C VAL A 20 33.77 33.68 -20.48
N ASN A 21 34.62 34.26 -19.64
CA ASN A 21 34.27 34.85 -18.34
C ASN A 21 33.57 36.21 -18.54
N GLU A 22 32.49 36.47 -17.81
CA GLU A 22 32.14 37.82 -17.34
C GLU A 22 31.76 37.78 -15.85
N PRO A 23 32.08 38.83 -15.06
CA PRO A 23 31.91 38.84 -13.61
C PRO A 23 30.60 39.47 -13.14
N ASP A 24 30.10 38.95 -11.99
CA ASP A 24 29.40 39.57 -10.85
C ASP A 24 28.63 40.90 -11.05
N PRO A 25 27.46 41.11 -10.38
CA PRO A 25 27.54 41.28 -8.92
C PRO A 25 26.28 41.08 -8.03
N HIS A 26 26.55 41.05 -6.72
CA HIS A 26 25.72 41.51 -5.60
C HIS A 26 24.34 40.85 -5.38
N CYS A 27 24.29 39.88 -4.47
CA CYS A 27 23.08 39.56 -3.72
C CYS A 27 23.17 40.23 -2.35
N SER A 28 22.48 41.37 -2.23
CA SER A 28 22.30 42.11 -0.98
C SER A 28 21.33 41.39 -0.05
N VAL A 29 21.69 41.43 1.23
CA VAL A 29 20.86 41.12 2.39
C VAL A 29 19.85 42.26 2.59
N ASP A 30 18.81 41.99 3.39
CA ASP A 30 17.63 42.81 3.77
C ASP A 30 16.37 42.42 2.97
N GLU A 31 15.18 42.23 3.53
CA GLU A 31 14.63 42.86 4.73
C GLU A 31 13.40 42.04 5.18
N PHE A 32 13.32 41.78 6.48
CA PHE A 32 12.19 41.16 7.15
C PHE A 32 11.20 42.27 7.49
N THR A 33 10.09 42.40 6.76
CA THR A 33 9.02 43.35 7.11
C THR A 33 7.66 42.69 7.25
N SER A 34 7.00 43.16 8.30
CA SER A 34 5.74 42.74 8.90
C SER A 34 4.56 42.71 7.94
N TRP A 35 3.72 41.68 8.07
CA TRP A 35 2.33 41.72 7.64
C TRP A 35 1.43 42.00 8.85
N GLN A 36 0.96 43.25 8.93
CA GLN A 36 -0.21 43.66 9.71
C GLN A 36 -1.21 44.36 8.78
N GLY A 37 -2.49 44.09 9.03
CA GLY A 37 -3.63 44.85 8.49
C GLY A 37 -4.21 44.25 7.20
N ALA A 38 -5.51 44.27 6.96
CA ALA A 38 -6.64 44.72 7.75
C ALA A 38 -7.90 44.11 7.11
N ALA A 39 -8.91 43.84 7.93
CA ALA A 39 -10.23 43.46 7.48
C ALA A 39 -10.90 44.62 6.74
N THR A 40 -11.43 44.36 5.55
CA THR A 40 -12.48 45.18 4.95
C THR A 40 -13.58 44.29 4.41
N SER A 41 -14.72 44.37 5.10
CA SER A 41 -16.04 43.91 4.69
C SER A 41 -16.44 44.54 3.36
N SER A 42 -16.87 43.71 2.40
CA SER A 42 -17.57 44.16 1.21
C SER A 42 -18.77 43.25 0.97
N SER A 43 -19.94 43.89 1.03
CA SER A 43 -21.27 43.38 0.77
C SER A 43 -21.42 42.88 -0.66
N PHE A 44 -21.84 41.63 -0.84
CA PHE A 44 -22.23 41.08 -2.13
C PHE A 44 -23.76 40.96 -2.19
N GLN A 45 -24.40 41.70 -3.10
CA GLN A 45 -25.81 41.52 -3.47
C GLN A 45 -25.92 40.43 -4.56
N PRO A 46 -26.96 39.58 -4.54
CA PRO A 46 -27.21 38.63 -5.62
C PRO A 46 -28.24 39.18 -6.60
N SER A 47 -27.89 39.26 -7.88
CA SER A 47 -28.87 39.47 -8.95
C SER A 47 -28.34 38.94 -10.27
N HIS A 48 -28.65 37.70 -10.63
CA HIS A 48 -28.80 37.31 -12.02
C HIS A 48 -29.91 36.28 -12.16
N ALA A 49 -30.90 36.68 -12.96
CA ALA A 49 -32.08 35.92 -13.33
C ALA A 49 -31.71 34.70 -14.16
N VAL A 50 -32.31 33.56 -13.82
CA VAL A 50 -32.28 32.33 -14.62
C VAL A 50 -33.34 32.45 -15.71
N GLN A 51 -32.89 32.51 -16.96
CA GLN A 51 -33.73 32.48 -18.15
C GLN A 51 -34.08 31.01 -18.45
N LEU A 52 -35.35 30.66 -18.32
CA LEU A 52 -35.90 29.34 -18.66
C LEU A 52 -36.02 29.22 -20.19
N LEU A 53 -35.30 28.26 -20.77
CA LEU A 53 -35.49 27.82 -22.15
C LEU A 53 -36.62 26.77 -22.21
N PRO A 54 -37.44 26.76 -23.29
CA PRO A 54 -38.53 25.81 -23.46
C PRO A 54 -38.03 24.40 -23.84
N PRO A 55 -38.83 23.35 -23.55
CA PRO A 55 -38.46 21.96 -23.81
C PRO A 55 -38.53 21.62 -25.31
N GLU A 56 -37.41 21.16 -25.84
CA GLU A 56 -37.27 20.63 -27.20
C GLU A 56 -37.89 19.23 -27.27
N ALA A 57 -38.67 18.99 -28.33
CA ALA A 57 -39.48 17.82 -28.55
C ALA A 57 -38.63 16.55 -28.79
N ALA A 58 -39.04 15.46 -28.16
CA ALA A 58 -38.50 14.13 -28.41
C ALA A 58 -38.95 13.59 -29.77
N GLU A 59 -38.01 13.39 -30.69
CA GLU A 59 -38.21 12.56 -31.89
C GLU A 59 -37.73 11.12 -31.62
N GLU A 60 -38.63 10.16 -31.90
CA GLU A 60 -38.37 8.71 -31.89
C GLU A 60 -37.46 8.27 -33.06
N PRO A 61 -36.48 7.39 -32.85
CA PRO A 61 -35.82 6.70 -33.94
C PRO A 61 -36.61 5.46 -34.36
N LYS A 62 -37.17 5.52 -35.58
CA LYS A 62 -37.75 4.41 -36.33
C LYS A 62 -36.73 3.28 -36.54
N LYS A 63 -37.15 2.06 -36.17
CA LYS A 63 -36.50 0.80 -36.55
C LYS A 63 -36.43 0.67 -38.09
N ARG A 64 -35.22 0.57 -38.64
CA ARG A 64 -34.98 0.05 -39.99
C ARG A 64 -34.19 -1.24 -39.88
N ALA A 65 -34.87 -2.35 -40.12
CA ALA A 65 -34.27 -3.60 -40.52
C ALA A 65 -33.90 -3.49 -42.01
N ILE A 66 -32.64 -3.76 -42.34
CA ILE A 66 -32.20 -4.04 -43.71
C ILE A 66 -31.33 -5.31 -43.61
N GLU A 67 -31.93 -6.43 -44.00
CA GLU A 67 -31.23 -7.52 -44.65
C GLU A 67 -30.50 -6.97 -45.87
N MET A 68 -29.22 -7.30 -46.05
CA MET A 68 -28.66 -7.85 -47.28
C MET A 68 -27.24 -8.32 -46.97
N GLY A 69 -27.02 -9.63 -47.10
CA GLY A 69 -25.67 -10.19 -47.15
C GLY A 69 -24.96 -9.81 -48.44
N ILE A 70 -23.64 -9.84 -48.41
CA ILE A 70 -22.77 -10.24 -49.51
C ILE A 70 -21.45 -10.74 -48.89
N VAL A 71 -21.05 -11.87 -49.45
CA VAL A 71 -19.83 -12.67 -49.28
C VAL A 71 -18.59 -11.86 -49.64
N GLU A 72 -17.52 -11.94 -48.85
CA GLU A 72 -16.15 -12.03 -49.38
C GLU A 72 -15.30 -12.95 -48.48
N ASP A 73 -14.97 -14.11 -49.04
CA ASP A 73 -13.90 -15.01 -48.60
C ASP A 73 -12.55 -14.31 -48.74
N HIS A 74 -11.81 -14.19 -47.63
CA HIS A 74 -10.38 -13.92 -47.69
C HIS A 74 -9.59 -15.05 -47.04
N PRO A 75 -8.52 -15.53 -47.70
CA PRO A 75 -7.76 -16.69 -47.28
C PRO A 75 -6.89 -16.37 -46.07
N VAL A 76 -6.99 -17.22 -45.05
CA VAL A 76 -6.10 -17.26 -43.88
C VAL A 76 -4.77 -17.87 -44.34
N PRO A 77 -3.62 -17.19 -44.17
CA PRO A 77 -2.32 -17.81 -44.38
C PRO A 77 -1.96 -18.71 -43.20
N ASP A 78 -1.34 -19.82 -43.58
CA ASP A 78 -0.84 -20.94 -42.80
C ASP A 78 0.03 -20.57 -41.59
N GLU A 79 -0.18 -21.38 -40.55
CA GLU A 79 0.76 -21.91 -39.57
C GLU A 79 2.10 -21.20 -39.34
N THR A 80 2.32 -20.78 -38.09
CA THR A 80 3.63 -20.98 -37.45
C THR A 80 3.42 -21.45 -36.01
N VAL A 81 3.39 -22.78 -35.90
CA VAL A 81 3.41 -23.53 -34.64
C VAL A 81 4.78 -23.32 -33.98
N CYS A 82 4.86 -22.43 -32.98
CA CYS A 82 6.00 -22.41 -32.06
C CYS A 82 5.80 -23.51 -31.01
N GLN A 83 6.55 -24.60 -31.16
CA GLN A 83 6.67 -25.62 -30.12
C GLN A 83 7.39 -25.07 -28.88
N PRO A 84 7.00 -25.47 -27.66
CA PRO A 84 7.73 -25.14 -26.45
C PRO A 84 8.98 -26.03 -26.34
N SER A 85 10.15 -25.40 -26.32
CA SER A 85 11.40 -26.05 -25.94
C SER A 85 11.36 -26.44 -24.46
N THR A 86 11.57 -27.73 -24.27
CA THR A 86 11.72 -28.46 -23.02
C THR A 86 12.87 -27.85 -22.21
N LEU A 87 12.60 -27.34 -21.00
CA LEU A 87 13.64 -26.99 -20.05
C LEU A 87 13.67 -28.02 -18.92
N THR A 88 14.69 -28.84 -19.03
CA THR A 88 15.09 -29.95 -18.20
C THR A 88 15.39 -29.51 -16.77
N THR A 89 14.77 -30.21 -15.83
CA THR A 89 15.15 -30.36 -14.43
C THR A 89 16.64 -30.62 -14.26
N LEU A 90 17.34 -29.78 -13.51
CA LEU A 90 18.58 -30.15 -12.83
C LEU A 90 18.51 -29.63 -11.39
N MET A 91 18.17 -30.57 -10.49
CA MET A 91 18.46 -30.46 -9.07
C MET A 91 19.96 -30.61 -8.92
N GLU A 92 20.62 -29.63 -8.31
CA GLU A 92 21.98 -29.78 -7.82
C GLU A 92 22.00 -29.47 -6.32
N THR A 93 22.28 -30.53 -5.57
CA THR A 93 22.52 -30.60 -4.14
C THR A 93 23.87 -29.99 -3.81
N ALA A 94 23.91 -29.04 -2.88
CA ALA A 94 25.14 -28.66 -2.19
C ALA A 94 24.97 -28.97 -0.70
N GLU A 95 25.58 -30.09 -0.30
CA GLU A 95 25.94 -30.43 1.07
C GLU A 95 27.23 -29.72 1.48
N LEU A 96 27.34 -29.53 2.80
CA LEU A 96 28.55 -29.35 3.62
C LEU A 96 29.33 -28.03 3.50
N ASP A 97 29.34 -27.28 4.61
CA ASP A 97 30.58 -27.25 5.41
C ASP A 97 30.31 -26.89 6.88
N ASP A 98 30.60 -27.86 7.73
CA ASP A 98 30.80 -27.73 9.17
C ASP A 98 32.19 -27.14 9.42
N THR A 99 32.30 -26.03 10.17
CA THR A 99 33.56 -25.75 10.89
C THR A 99 33.34 -24.83 12.10
N HIS A 100 33.44 -25.48 13.26
CA HIS A 100 34.23 -25.10 14.43
C HIS A 100 34.17 -23.68 15.06
N SER A 101 33.79 -23.74 16.34
CA SER A 101 34.54 -23.23 17.51
C SER A 101 34.56 -21.72 17.77
N GLY A 102 34.11 -21.36 18.97
CA GLY A 102 34.22 -20.00 19.49
C GLY A 102 33.63 -19.85 20.89
N SER A 103 34.12 -20.67 21.83
CA SER A 103 33.91 -20.51 23.26
C SER A 103 34.50 -19.18 23.73
N MET A 104 33.67 -18.29 24.30
CA MET A 104 34.12 -17.32 25.29
C MET A 104 33.03 -17.16 26.35
N GLY A 105 33.32 -17.68 27.54
CA GLY A 105 32.58 -17.39 28.76
C GLY A 105 32.86 -15.97 29.24
N VAL A 106 31.86 -15.37 29.88
CA VAL A 106 32.06 -14.23 30.78
C VAL A 106 31.19 -14.43 32.01
N ASP A 107 31.89 -14.51 33.14
CA ASP A 107 31.38 -14.68 34.48
C ASP A 107 30.79 -13.40 35.09
N HIS A 108 29.87 -13.64 36.04
CA HIS A 108 29.57 -12.86 37.26
C HIS A 108 29.27 -11.35 37.18
N LYS A 109 28.05 -10.98 37.61
CA LYS A 109 27.90 -10.12 38.80
C LYS A 109 26.52 -10.23 39.47
N THR A 110 26.49 -10.98 40.56
CA THR A 110 25.44 -10.98 41.58
C THR A 110 25.53 -9.68 42.38
N THR A 111 24.45 -8.91 42.46
CA THR A 111 24.36 -7.80 43.42
C THR A 111 23.10 -7.99 44.26
N SER A 112 23.31 -8.48 45.47
CA SER A 112 22.38 -8.52 46.58
C SER A 112 22.34 -7.15 47.26
N GLY A 113 21.16 -6.55 47.38
CA GLY A 113 20.90 -5.38 48.22
C GLY A 113 19.67 -5.65 49.09
N GLN A 114 19.91 -5.93 50.37
CA GLN A 114 18.91 -6.00 51.42
C GLN A 114 18.52 -4.59 51.84
N THR A 115 17.22 -4.33 52.01
CA THR A 115 16.72 -3.33 52.98
C THR A 115 15.40 -3.83 53.58
N GLU A 116 15.52 -4.23 54.84
CA GLU A 116 14.50 -4.29 55.91
C GLU A 116 13.70 -2.97 56.00
N GLN A 117 12.55 -2.76 56.64
CA GLN A 117 11.68 -3.43 57.59
C GLN A 117 10.45 -2.48 57.75
N GLY A 118 9.28 -2.99 58.14
CA GLY A 118 8.42 -2.23 59.06
C GLY A 118 6.92 -2.11 58.76
N ARG A 119 6.13 -2.85 59.59
CA ARG A 119 4.77 -2.54 60.14
C ARG A 119 3.59 -2.42 59.15
N ALA A 120 2.34 -2.74 59.49
CA ALA A 120 1.68 -3.47 60.57
C ALA A 120 0.19 -3.61 60.19
N GLN A 121 -0.43 -4.73 60.57
CA GLN A 121 -1.83 -4.88 61.00
C GLN A 121 -2.97 -4.29 60.13
N SER A 122 -3.86 -5.15 59.62
CA SER A 122 -5.12 -5.42 60.33
C SER A 122 -5.93 -6.52 59.64
N SER A 123 -6.57 -7.32 60.50
CA SER A 123 -7.30 -8.53 60.23
C SER A 123 -8.79 -8.26 60.10
N PHE A 124 -9.43 -8.68 59.01
CA PHE A 124 -10.85 -9.05 59.01
C PHE A 124 -11.09 -10.23 58.06
N LYS A 125 -10.85 -11.45 58.56
CA LYS A 125 -11.21 -12.70 57.88
C LYS A 125 -12.67 -13.05 58.19
N LYS A 126 -13.61 -12.64 57.32
CA LYS A 126 -14.95 -13.26 57.27
C LYS A 126 -14.80 -14.65 56.67
N LYS A 127 -14.98 -15.68 57.51
CA LYS A 127 -15.08 -17.09 57.09
C LYS A 127 -16.37 -17.26 56.26
N MET A 128 -16.27 -17.21 54.94
CA MET A 128 -17.30 -17.76 54.06
C MET A 128 -17.14 -19.28 54.00
N THR A 129 -18.20 -19.98 54.36
CA THR A 129 -18.31 -21.44 54.34
C THR A 129 -18.24 -21.96 52.90
N LYS A 130 -17.38 -22.95 52.68
CA LYS A 130 -17.08 -23.58 51.38
C LYS A 130 -18.27 -24.32 50.71
N GLY A 131 -19.45 -24.34 51.34
CA GLY A 131 -20.61 -25.10 50.88
C GLY A 131 -21.58 -24.37 49.94
N SER A 132 -21.46 -23.05 49.73
CA SER A 132 -22.47 -22.27 48.99
C SER A 132 -22.07 -21.88 47.55
N LEU A 133 -20.82 -22.10 47.14
CA LEU A 133 -20.32 -21.66 45.82
C LEU A 133 -20.55 -22.66 44.67
N ILE A 134 -20.93 -23.91 44.96
CA ILE A 134 -21.09 -24.93 43.93
C ILE A 134 -22.49 -24.90 43.29
N LEU A 135 -23.53 -24.49 44.03
CA LEU A 135 -24.91 -24.52 43.49
C LEU A 135 -25.28 -23.31 42.60
N ARG A 136 -24.54 -22.20 42.66
CA ARG A 136 -24.84 -21.01 41.83
C ARG A 136 -24.25 -21.08 40.42
N LYS A 137 -23.36 -22.04 40.15
CA LYS A 137 -22.68 -22.21 38.85
C LYS A 137 -23.39 -23.19 37.91
N VAL A 138 -24.39 -23.92 38.41
CA VAL A 138 -25.12 -24.96 37.66
C VAL A 138 -26.49 -24.47 37.17
N LEU A 139 -27.03 -23.38 37.74
CA LEU A 139 -28.34 -22.83 37.38
C LEU A 139 -28.29 -21.52 36.58
N SER A 140 -27.11 -20.95 36.34
CA SER A 140 -26.93 -19.83 35.40
C SER A 140 -26.76 -20.37 33.97
N GLY A 141 -27.78 -21.08 33.51
CA GLY A 141 -27.87 -21.64 32.17
C GLY A 141 -27.80 -20.57 31.07
N SER A 142 -27.01 -20.90 30.04
CA SER A 142 -27.27 -20.63 28.63
C SER A 142 -27.64 -19.20 28.19
N ALA A 143 -26.85 -18.21 28.61
CA ALA A 143 -26.53 -17.09 27.74
C ALA A 143 -25.06 -17.25 27.31
N GLN A 144 -24.78 -18.21 26.43
CA GLN A 144 -23.46 -18.36 25.81
C GLN A 144 -23.21 -17.15 24.90
N SER A 145 -22.66 -16.10 25.50
CA SER A 145 -21.36 -15.58 25.09
C SER A 145 -21.29 -15.03 23.65
N SER A 146 -22.16 -14.09 23.31
CA SER A 146 -21.84 -13.06 22.31
C SER A 146 -20.81 -12.04 22.82
N SER A 147 -20.40 -12.14 24.09
CA SER A 147 -19.24 -11.43 24.65
C SER A 147 -17.92 -12.19 24.40
N ARG A 148 -17.73 -12.72 23.18
CA ARG A 148 -16.38 -12.89 22.61
C ARG A 148 -15.78 -11.50 22.62
N ALA A 149 -15.05 -11.21 23.69
CA ALA A 149 -14.50 -9.91 24.01
C ALA A 149 -14.03 -9.25 22.72
N ALA A 150 -14.70 -8.17 22.31
CA ALA A 150 -14.28 -7.31 21.23
C ALA A 150 -12.80 -7.02 21.51
N ARG A 151 -11.94 -7.75 20.81
CA ARG A 151 -10.51 -7.73 21.05
C ARG A 151 -10.14 -6.30 20.76
N ILE A 152 -9.81 -5.53 21.80
CA ILE A 152 -9.67 -4.07 21.71
C ILE A 152 -8.82 -3.80 20.48
N ALA A 153 -9.45 -3.24 19.46
CA ALA A 153 -8.82 -2.99 18.18
C ALA A 153 -7.54 -2.21 18.47
N LYS A 154 -6.37 -2.80 18.15
CA LYS A 154 -5.10 -2.12 18.39
C LYS A 154 -5.01 -0.87 17.52
N ASN A 155 -5.61 -0.92 16.34
CA ASN A 155 -5.69 0.19 15.42
C ASN A 155 -6.81 1.17 15.83
N LYS A 156 -6.39 2.32 16.35
CA LYS A 156 -7.27 3.43 16.71
C LYS A 156 -7.74 4.26 15.50
N ASN A 157 -7.07 4.14 14.36
CA ASN A 157 -7.45 4.88 13.16
C ASN A 157 -8.77 4.32 12.62
N ILE A 158 -9.61 5.21 12.09
CA ILE A 158 -10.80 4.87 11.33
C ILE A 158 -10.60 5.23 9.86
N PRO A 159 -11.21 4.50 8.91
CA PRO A 159 -11.10 4.79 7.48
C PRO A 159 -11.38 6.26 7.11
N GLN A 160 -12.35 6.89 7.78
CA GLN A 160 -12.72 8.29 7.53
C GLN A 160 -11.62 9.30 7.86
N ASP A 161 -10.66 8.94 8.71
CA ASP A 161 -9.53 9.82 9.00
C ASP A 161 -8.66 10.06 7.75
N TYR A 162 -8.73 9.14 6.77
CA TYR A 162 -7.97 9.20 5.52
C TYR A 162 -8.71 9.92 4.40
N ARG A 163 -9.76 10.68 4.70
CA ARG A 163 -10.53 11.44 3.70
C ARG A 163 -9.69 12.42 2.88
N TRP A 164 -8.58 12.91 3.45
CA TRP A 164 -7.61 13.73 2.72
C TRP A 164 -7.01 13.04 1.48
N LEU A 165 -7.09 11.70 1.38
CA LEU A 165 -6.63 10.89 0.25
C LEU A 165 -7.74 10.59 -0.78
N GLU A 166 -8.99 10.98 -0.52
CA GLU A 166 -10.17 10.61 -1.31
C GLU A 166 -10.00 10.90 -2.81
N GLY A 167 -9.50 12.09 -3.16
CA GLY A 167 -9.27 12.47 -4.56
C GLY A 167 -8.20 11.63 -5.27
N VAL A 168 -7.18 11.18 -4.54
CA VAL A 168 -6.12 10.30 -5.08
C VAL A 168 -6.66 8.89 -5.30
N LEU A 169 -7.39 8.35 -4.31
CA LEU A 169 -8.02 7.04 -4.42
C LEU A 169 -9.07 7.02 -5.53
N MET A 170 -9.83 8.09 -5.73
CA MET A 170 -10.78 8.19 -6.84
C MET A 170 -10.09 8.11 -8.20
N ARG A 171 -8.95 8.79 -8.38
CA ARG A 171 -8.15 8.67 -9.62
C ARG A 171 -7.61 7.25 -9.80
N LEU A 172 -7.11 6.63 -8.74
CA LEU A 172 -6.66 5.23 -8.81
C LEU A 172 -7.81 4.31 -9.25
N ALA A 173 -8.98 4.42 -8.63
CA ALA A 173 -10.15 3.59 -8.90
C ALA A 173 -10.68 3.72 -10.34
N LYS A 174 -10.50 4.88 -10.95
CA LYS A 174 -10.81 5.16 -12.37
C LYS A 174 -9.66 4.81 -13.33
N ASN A 175 -8.58 4.23 -12.81
CA ASN A 175 -7.35 3.90 -13.54
C ASN A 175 -6.64 5.12 -14.13
N GLU A 176 -6.83 6.28 -13.50
CA GLU A 176 -6.18 7.54 -13.82
C GLU A 176 -4.96 7.79 -12.91
N GLY A 177 -4.38 6.74 -12.32
CA GLY A 177 -3.25 6.84 -11.39
C GLY A 177 -2.05 7.58 -11.98
N ARG A 178 -1.79 7.42 -13.29
CA ARG A 178 -0.74 8.16 -14.01
C ARG A 178 -0.96 9.67 -14.00
N GLN A 179 -2.20 10.14 -14.05
CA GLN A 179 -2.53 11.58 -14.05
C GLN A 179 -2.21 12.27 -12.71
N LEU A 180 -1.84 11.51 -11.68
CA LEU A 180 -1.33 12.07 -10.42
C LEU A 180 0.06 12.70 -10.59
N GLY A 181 0.79 12.36 -11.66
CA GLY A 181 2.09 12.96 -11.97
C GLY A 181 3.17 12.69 -10.93
N CYS A 182 3.13 11.52 -10.28
CA CYS A 182 4.09 11.18 -9.25
C CYS A 182 5.47 10.90 -9.88
N LEU A 183 6.53 11.29 -9.17
CA LEU A 183 7.92 11.12 -9.60
C LEU A 183 8.72 10.34 -8.56
N ALA A 184 9.53 9.40 -9.03
CA ALA A 184 10.57 8.76 -8.22
C ALA A 184 11.72 9.75 -7.93
N ALA A 185 12.64 9.36 -7.04
CA ALA A 185 13.79 10.20 -6.66
C ALA A 185 14.71 10.54 -7.84
N SER A 186 14.70 9.70 -8.89
CA SER A 186 15.44 9.91 -10.14
C SER A 186 14.74 10.87 -11.12
N GLY A 187 13.55 11.39 -10.77
CA GLY A 187 12.71 12.18 -11.67
C GLY A 187 11.93 11.35 -12.69
N GLN A 188 12.04 10.01 -12.65
CA GLN A 188 11.25 9.13 -13.50
C GLN A 188 9.80 9.06 -13.05
N GLU A 189 8.89 8.83 -14.00
CA GLU A 189 7.46 8.63 -13.70
C GLU A 189 7.27 7.45 -12.76
N ALA A 190 6.44 7.64 -11.74
CA ALA A 190 5.99 6.60 -10.85
C ALA A 190 4.46 6.57 -10.85
N ILE A 191 3.87 5.39 -11.05
CA ILE A 191 2.42 5.24 -11.17
C ILE A 191 1.90 4.54 -9.91
N PRO A 192 1.04 5.17 -9.09
CA PRO A 192 0.45 4.52 -7.93
C PRO A 192 -0.36 3.29 -8.34
N ILE A 193 -0.10 2.15 -7.68
CA ILE A 193 -0.77 0.87 -7.96
C ILE A 193 -1.76 0.46 -6.87
N PHE A 194 -1.47 0.79 -5.60
CA PHE A 194 -2.39 0.68 -4.46
C PHE A 194 -1.83 1.43 -3.24
N PHE A 195 -2.66 1.61 -2.22
CA PHE A 195 -2.28 2.24 -0.95
C PHE A 195 -2.45 1.28 0.23
N MET A 196 -1.59 1.40 1.24
CA MET A 196 -1.71 0.67 2.50
C MET A 196 -1.94 1.65 3.65
N LEU A 197 -3.03 1.43 4.38
CA LEU A 197 -3.58 2.30 5.42
C LEU A 197 -3.74 1.54 6.75
N GLY A 198 -4.12 2.25 7.80
CA GLY A 198 -4.50 1.67 9.08
C GLY A 198 -3.37 1.58 10.10
N ALA A 199 -2.16 1.12 9.76
CA ALA A 199 -1.06 1.12 10.71
C ALA A 199 -0.16 2.36 10.55
N CYS A 200 -0.25 3.31 11.49
CA CYS A 200 0.86 4.23 11.73
C CYS A 200 1.71 3.64 12.85
N PRO A 201 2.95 3.18 12.59
CA PRO A 201 3.77 2.51 13.59
C PRO A 201 4.20 3.42 14.74
N ASN A 202 3.98 4.74 14.65
CA ASN A 202 4.49 5.69 15.62
C ASN A 202 3.48 6.79 15.93
N ALA A 203 3.10 6.94 17.20
CA ALA A 203 2.25 8.04 17.69
C ALA A 203 2.88 9.44 17.48
N PHE A 204 4.21 9.52 17.35
CA PHE A 204 4.93 10.76 17.09
C PHE A 204 4.94 11.16 15.61
N CYS A 205 4.64 10.21 14.71
CA CYS A 205 4.45 10.49 13.31
C CYS A 205 2.96 10.71 13.10
N GLY A 206 2.56 11.89 12.60
CA GLY A 206 1.18 12.14 12.22
C GLY A 206 0.65 11.11 11.22
N MET A 207 -0.61 11.25 10.85
CA MET A 207 -1.25 10.34 9.90
C MET A 207 -0.45 10.21 8.60
N GLN A 208 -0.28 8.98 8.14
CA GLN A 208 0.43 8.68 6.90
C GLN A 208 -0.03 7.33 6.35
N VAL A 209 0.17 7.15 5.06
CA VAL A 209 -0.12 5.91 4.33
C VAL A 209 1.10 5.52 3.53
N ILE A 210 1.25 4.24 3.21
CA ILE A 210 2.24 3.79 2.22
C ILE A 210 1.57 3.79 0.86
N MET A 211 2.18 4.46 -0.11
CA MET A 211 1.82 4.32 -1.52
C MET A 211 2.79 3.33 -2.16
N PHE A 212 2.26 2.30 -2.80
CA PHE A 212 3.04 1.44 -3.68
C PHE A 212 2.92 1.98 -5.10
N THR A 213 4.03 2.02 -5.83
CA THR A 213 4.11 2.60 -7.17
C THR A 213 4.89 1.71 -8.11
N LEU A 214 4.49 1.68 -9.38
CA LEU A 214 5.30 1.15 -10.48
C LEU A 214 6.21 2.25 -11.02
N CYS A 215 7.53 2.05 -10.96
CA CYS A 215 8.55 2.94 -11.48
C CYS A 215 9.51 2.12 -12.37
N THR A 216 9.59 2.45 -13.66
CA THR A 216 10.52 1.78 -14.60
C THR A 216 10.43 0.24 -14.57
N GLY A 217 9.21 -0.31 -14.50
CA GLY A 217 8.99 -1.76 -14.40
C GLY A 217 9.20 -2.38 -13.02
N LYS A 218 9.58 -1.59 -12.01
CA LYS A 218 9.77 -2.06 -10.62
C LYS A 218 8.75 -1.50 -9.66
N VAL A 219 8.43 -2.26 -8.62
CA VAL A 219 7.60 -1.76 -7.51
C VAL A 219 8.47 -1.07 -6.47
N ASP A 220 8.16 0.20 -6.19
CA ASP A 220 8.72 0.96 -5.08
C ASP A 220 7.60 1.45 -4.16
N PHE A 221 7.96 1.98 -3.00
CA PHE A 221 6.99 2.51 -2.05
C PHE A 221 7.56 3.60 -1.15
N TRP A 222 6.69 4.53 -0.75
CA TRP A 222 7.04 5.60 0.20
C TRP A 222 5.82 6.13 0.94
N TRP A 223 6.07 7.02 1.90
CA TRP A 223 5.02 7.62 2.71
C TRP A 223 4.30 8.73 1.97
N VAL A 224 2.98 8.75 2.04
CA VAL A 224 2.13 9.89 1.66
C VAL A 224 1.47 10.42 2.92
N LYS A 225 1.42 11.75 3.05
CA LYS A 225 1.03 12.44 4.28
C LYS A 225 0.00 13.52 3.99
N PRO A 226 -0.87 13.89 4.94
CA PRO A 226 -1.64 15.11 4.85
C PRO A 226 -0.73 16.33 5.10
N GLN A 227 -1.23 17.53 4.80
CA GLN A 227 -0.55 18.77 5.13
C GLN A 227 -0.44 18.92 6.65
N LYS A 228 0.70 19.44 7.10
CA LYS A 228 0.95 19.63 8.54
C LYS A 228 0.00 20.65 9.18
N ALA A 229 -0.31 21.73 8.46
CA ALA A 229 -1.20 22.80 8.92
C ALA A 229 -2.67 22.40 8.82
N VAL A 230 -3.04 21.66 7.77
CA VAL A 230 -4.42 21.27 7.46
C VAL A 230 -4.47 19.75 7.25
N GLN A 231 -4.69 18.99 8.31
CA GLN A 231 -4.65 17.52 8.26
C GLN A 231 -5.78 16.89 7.43
N THR A 232 -6.74 17.68 6.97
CA THR A 232 -7.82 17.27 6.06
C THR A 232 -7.44 17.38 4.59
N GLU A 233 -6.26 17.91 4.27
CA GLU A 233 -5.76 18.06 2.91
C GLU A 233 -4.52 17.22 2.68
N LEU A 234 -4.37 16.72 1.45
CA LEU A 234 -3.18 16.01 1.01
C LEU A 234 -1.98 16.96 0.88
N GLU A 235 -0.83 16.57 1.42
CA GLU A 235 0.46 17.18 1.07
C GLU A 235 0.91 16.64 -0.28
N ARG A 236 0.54 17.32 -1.37
CA ARG A 236 0.80 16.84 -2.75
C ARG A 236 2.26 16.55 -3.02
N SER A 237 3.18 17.30 -2.40
CA SER A 237 4.62 17.07 -2.52
C SER A 237 5.04 15.65 -2.09
N THR A 238 4.31 15.02 -1.18
CA THR A 238 4.58 13.65 -0.71
C THR A 238 4.07 12.55 -1.66
N LEU A 239 3.38 12.90 -2.74
CA LEU A 239 3.14 11.97 -3.85
C LEU A 239 4.43 11.66 -4.61
N ASN A 240 5.41 12.57 -4.60
CA ASN A 240 6.75 12.33 -5.15
C ASN A 240 7.66 11.71 -4.08
N LEU A 241 8.63 10.91 -4.50
CA LEU A 241 9.66 10.39 -3.61
C LEU A 241 10.70 11.46 -3.30
N ASN A 242 10.66 11.98 -2.07
CA ASN A 242 11.60 12.95 -1.53
C ASN A 242 12.50 12.26 -0.49
N VAL A 243 13.78 12.11 -0.81
CA VAL A 243 14.78 11.51 0.10
C VAL A 243 15.38 12.49 1.11
N LYS A 244 15.14 13.80 0.91
CA LYS A 244 15.66 14.92 1.70
C LYS A 244 14.62 16.05 1.76
N GLY A 245 14.89 17.05 2.60
CA GLY A 245 14.08 18.28 2.69
C GLY A 245 12.83 18.15 3.56
N PRO A 246 11.99 19.20 3.59
CA PRO A 246 10.81 19.28 4.47
C PRO A 246 9.74 18.23 4.16
N HIS A 247 9.66 17.78 2.91
CA HIS A 247 8.70 16.77 2.46
C HIS A 247 9.28 15.35 2.43
N ARG A 248 10.39 15.10 3.13
CA ARG A 248 11.03 13.80 3.19
C ARG A 248 10.03 12.69 3.52
N ASN A 249 10.00 11.66 2.69
CA ASN A 249 9.02 10.59 2.78
C ASN A 249 9.55 9.20 2.39
N ASP A 250 10.86 9.03 2.20
CA ASP A 250 11.46 7.71 2.01
C ASP A 250 11.15 6.74 3.16
N ALA A 251 10.61 5.57 2.84
CA ALA A 251 10.23 4.55 3.83
C ALA A 251 11.41 3.69 4.32
N LYS A 252 12.63 4.26 4.41
CA LYS A 252 13.87 3.50 4.70
C LYS A 252 13.77 2.57 5.92
N SER A 253 13.25 3.07 7.04
CA SER A 253 13.11 2.29 8.28
C SER A 253 12.08 1.17 8.17
N SER A 254 11.14 1.28 7.24
CA SER A 254 10.04 0.33 7.06
C SER A 254 10.25 -0.61 5.88
N LYS A 255 11.36 -0.46 5.13
CA LYS A 255 11.69 -1.33 3.99
C LYS A 255 11.61 -2.82 4.32
N PRO A 256 12.19 -3.33 5.43
CA PRO A 256 12.13 -4.75 5.75
C PRO A 256 10.71 -5.32 5.88
N PHE A 257 9.71 -4.46 6.13
CA PHE A 257 8.32 -4.88 6.28
C PHE A 257 7.56 -4.85 4.94
N TYR A 258 7.85 -3.88 4.08
CA TYR A 258 7.08 -3.67 2.84
C TYR A 258 7.76 -4.23 1.59
N THR A 259 9.09 -4.37 1.58
CA THR A 259 9.85 -4.97 0.48
C THR A 259 9.34 -6.38 0.12
N PRO A 260 9.09 -7.30 1.07
CA PRO A 260 8.58 -8.62 0.71
C PRO A 260 7.24 -8.59 -0.04
N LEU A 261 6.40 -7.57 0.21
CA LEU A 261 5.15 -7.40 -0.52
C LEU A 261 5.38 -6.76 -1.90
N ALA A 262 6.27 -5.78 -1.99
CA ALA A 262 6.66 -5.19 -3.28
C ALA A 262 7.25 -6.25 -4.22
N ASP A 263 8.11 -7.12 -3.70
CA ASP A 263 8.76 -8.20 -4.42
C ASP A 263 7.77 -9.20 -5.03
N LEU A 264 6.64 -9.47 -4.35
CA LEU A 264 5.59 -10.35 -4.89
C LEU A 264 5.03 -9.82 -6.22
N PHE A 265 4.80 -8.51 -6.30
CA PHE A 265 4.29 -7.86 -7.52
C PHE A 265 5.38 -7.67 -8.58
N ASP A 266 6.60 -7.32 -8.16
CA ASP A 266 7.74 -7.11 -9.07
C ASP A 266 8.10 -8.40 -9.85
N GLN A 267 8.12 -9.53 -9.13
CA GLN A 267 8.56 -10.83 -9.68
C GLN A 267 7.40 -11.67 -10.22
N ARG A 268 6.17 -11.14 -10.18
CA ARG A 268 4.93 -11.86 -10.53
C ARG A 268 4.81 -13.22 -9.84
N HIS A 269 5.14 -13.27 -8.56
CA HIS A 269 5.23 -14.52 -7.83
C HIS A 269 3.85 -15.13 -7.56
N CYS A 270 3.78 -16.46 -7.63
CA CYS A 270 2.68 -17.23 -7.08
C CYS A 270 3.06 -17.76 -5.70
N LYS A 271 2.23 -17.49 -4.71
CA LYS A 271 2.49 -17.85 -3.32
C LYS A 271 1.19 -18.20 -2.61
N ASP A 272 1.19 -19.34 -1.93
CA ASP A 272 0.05 -19.81 -1.15
C ASP A 272 -1.26 -19.86 -1.98
N GLY A 273 -1.16 -20.26 -3.25
CA GLY A 273 -2.29 -20.36 -4.20
C GLY A 273 -2.74 -19.04 -4.83
N TRP A 274 -1.99 -17.95 -4.62
CA TRP A 274 -2.27 -16.62 -5.19
C TRP A 274 -1.12 -16.14 -6.05
N CYS A 275 -1.40 -15.75 -7.29
CA CYS A 275 -0.44 -15.11 -8.18
C CYS A 275 -0.62 -13.59 -8.11
N PHE A 276 0.50 -12.89 -7.91
CA PHE A 276 0.55 -11.44 -7.80
C PHE A 276 1.01 -10.87 -9.13
N GLY A 277 0.40 -9.78 -9.58
CA GLY A 277 0.73 -9.22 -10.88
C GLY A 277 0.44 -7.73 -10.96
N ILE A 278 0.96 -7.13 -12.03
CA ILE A 278 0.68 -5.73 -12.37
C ILE A 278 0.16 -5.74 -13.80
N GLU A 279 -1.08 -5.27 -13.95
CA GLU A 279 -1.67 -5.05 -15.26
C GLU A 279 -1.06 -3.79 -15.84
N THR A 280 -0.35 -3.92 -16.95
CA THR A 280 0.23 -2.80 -17.69
C THR A 280 -0.33 -2.81 -19.10
N GLU A 281 -1.33 -1.98 -19.36
CA GLU A 281 -1.80 -1.78 -20.74
C GLU A 281 -1.11 -0.57 -21.37
N PRO A 282 -0.76 -0.65 -22.68
CA PRO A 282 -0.28 0.50 -23.43
C PRO A 282 -1.34 1.60 -23.41
N GLY A 283 -1.13 2.66 -22.63
CA GLY A 283 -1.91 3.90 -22.74
C GLY A 283 -2.41 4.53 -21.44
N SER A 284 -2.52 3.81 -20.32
CA SER A 284 -2.81 4.47 -19.01
C SER A 284 -2.83 3.54 -17.81
N LEU A 285 -3.10 2.26 -18.04
CA LEU A 285 -3.47 1.33 -16.98
C LEU A 285 -2.25 0.72 -16.30
N SER A 286 -2.12 0.94 -14.99
CA SER A 286 -1.12 0.29 -14.14
C SER A 286 -1.78 -0.05 -12.81
N ARG A 287 -2.26 -1.29 -12.66
CA ARG A 287 -2.98 -1.74 -11.47
C ARG A 287 -2.39 -3.04 -10.95
N ALA A 288 -2.12 -3.07 -9.65
CA ALA A 288 -1.78 -4.30 -8.96
C ALA A 288 -3.00 -5.21 -8.90
N PHE A 289 -2.82 -6.50 -9.19
CA PHE A 289 -3.86 -7.50 -9.04
C PHE A 289 -3.33 -8.75 -8.36
N ILE A 290 -4.27 -9.52 -7.80
CA ILE A 290 -4.05 -10.91 -7.45
C ILE A 290 -5.05 -11.78 -8.20
N GLU A 291 -4.65 -13.00 -8.50
CA GLU A 291 -5.53 -14.02 -9.07
C GLU A 291 -5.25 -15.35 -8.38
N ARG A 292 -6.27 -16.18 -8.22
CA ARG A 292 -6.09 -17.51 -7.64
C ARG A 292 -5.47 -18.44 -8.67
N GLU A 293 -4.55 -19.28 -8.22
CA GLU A 293 -3.99 -20.34 -9.04
C GLU A 293 -5.12 -21.29 -9.47
N GLY A 294 -5.45 -21.29 -10.76
CA GLY A 294 -6.62 -21.96 -11.33
C GLY A 294 -7.67 -21.03 -11.96
N GLY A 295 -7.62 -19.72 -11.69
CA GLY A 295 -8.38 -18.70 -12.42
C GLY A 295 -9.89 -18.65 -12.16
N ASP A 296 -10.38 -19.28 -11.09
CA ASP A 296 -11.80 -19.39 -10.73
C ASP A 296 -12.45 -18.05 -10.35
N VAL A 297 -11.72 -17.14 -9.70
CA VAL A 297 -12.26 -15.84 -9.23
C VAL A 297 -11.92 -14.68 -10.17
N GLY A 298 -11.14 -14.93 -11.23
CA GLY A 298 -10.57 -13.87 -12.06
C GLY A 298 -9.57 -12.97 -11.30
N ARG A 299 -9.25 -11.82 -11.88
CA ARG A 299 -8.32 -10.84 -11.30
C ARG A 299 -9.00 -9.94 -10.28
N LEU A 300 -8.37 -9.76 -9.14
CA LEU A 300 -8.79 -8.87 -8.06
C LEU A 300 -7.83 -7.69 -7.99
N TYR A 301 -8.24 -6.52 -8.49
CA TYR A 301 -7.39 -5.35 -8.62
C TYR A 301 -7.33 -4.57 -7.31
N TRP A 302 -6.16 -4.59 -6.65
CA TRP A 302 -5.98 -3.93 -5.36
C TRP A 302 -6.21 -2.44 -5.48
N HIS A 303 -6.88 -1.89 -4.47
CA HIS A 303 -7.16 -0.47 -4.34
C HIS A 303 -6.55 0.05 -3.04
N VAL A 304 -6.97 -0.56 -1.93
CA VAL A 304 -6.55 -0.22 -0.57
C VAL A 304 -6.27 -1.49 0.22
N VAL A 305 -5.20 -1.50 1.01
CA VAL A 305 -4.96 -2.52 2.03
C VAL A 305 -5.12 -1.88 3.39
N TRP A 306 -6.16 -2.27 4.13
CA TRP A 306 -6.39 -1.83 5.50
C TRP A 306 -5.67 -2.75 6.49
N MET A 307 -4.70 -2.23 7.23
CA MET A 307 -4.05 -2.95 8.33
C MET A 307 -4.78 -2.70 9.65
N GLU A 308 -5.25 -3.76 10.30
CA GLU A 308 -6.03 -3.65 11.54
C GLU A 308 -5.28 -4.20 12.76
N ASP A 309 -4.56 -5.31 12.62
CA ASP A 309 -3.80 -5.90 13.72
C ASP A 309 -2.41 -6.35 13.28
N TRP A 310 -1.42 -6.11 14.11
CA TRP A 310 -0.04 -6.50 13.84
C TRP A 310 0.73 -6.81 15.12
N THR A 311 1.86 -7.46 14.94
CA THR A 311 2.85 -7.68 15.99
C THR A 311 3.65 -6.41 16.23
N SER A 312 3.49 -5.80 17.40
CA SER A 312 4.26 -4.61 17.82
C SER A 312 5.56 -4.95 18.55
N ASN A 313 5.67 -6.14 19.12
CA ASN A 313 6.85 -6.57 19.87
C ASN A 313 7.94 -7.10 18.92
N PRO A 314 9.13 -6.47 18.84
CA PRO A 314 10.21 -6.92 17.97
C PRO A 314 10.77 -8.31 18.31
N PHE A 315 10.61 -8.75 19.57
CA PHE A 315 11.05 -10.06 20.08
C PHE A 315 9.97 -11.14 20.02
N ALA A 316 8.80 -10.84 19.45
CA ALA A 316 7.78 -11.86 19.27
C ALA A 316 8.28 -12.94 18.31
N ARG A 317 8.20 -14.21 18.75
CA ARG A 317 8.57 -15.38 17.92
C ARG A 317 7.72 -15.48 16.66
N THR A 318 6.47 -15.05 16.75
CA THR A 318 5.54 -15.00 15.63
C THR A 318 5.32 -13.55 15.25
N ARG A 319 5.62 -13.21 14.00
CA ARG A 319 5.31 -11.90 13.43
C ARG A 319 4.10 -12.04 12.53
N PHE A 320 3.12 -11.17 12.73
CA PHE A 320 1.94 -11.15 11.90
C PHE A 320 1.47 -9.74 11.56
N ILE A 321 0.75 -9.65 10.45
CA ILE A 321 -0.06 -8.51 10.00
C ILE A 321 -1.42 -9.09 9.58
N ARG A 322 -2.51 -8.45 9.94
CA ARG A 322 -3.89 -8.85 9.62
C ARG A 322 -4.69 -7.62 9.22
N GLY A 323 -5.65 -7.81 8.34
CA GLY A 323 -6.41 -6.71 7.78
C GLY A 323 -7.39 -7.14 6.70
N LYS A 324 -7.77 -6.19 5.85
CA LYS A 324 -8.55 -6.45 4.63
C LYS A 324 -7.89 -5.85 3.40
N ILE A 325 -7.95 -6.59 2.30
CA ILE A 325 -7.64 -6.12 0.96
C ILE A 325 -8.95 -5.63 0.36
N VAL A 326 -9.01 -4.35 0.00
CA VAL A 326 -10.10 -3.72 -0.77
C VAL A 326 -9.69 -3.69 -2.23
N TYR A 327 -10.55 -4.19 -3.11
CA TYR A 327 -10.24 -4.38 -4.52
C TYR A 327 -11.46 -4.17 -5.43
N GLN A 328 -11.19 -3.96 -6.71
CA GLN A 328 -12.16 -3.96 -7.81
C GLN A 328 -12.08 -5.28 -8.57
N LYS A 329 -13.22 -5.78 -9.06
CA LYS A 329 -13.27 -6.93 -9.99
C LYS A 329 -13.28 -6.49 -11.46
N ASP A 330 -13.90 -5.34 -11.71
CA ASP A 330 -14.00 -4.72 -13.02
C ASP A 330 -13.45 -3.29 -12.91
N LEU A 331 -12.47 -2.97 -13.74
CA LEU A 331 -11.80 -1.67 -13.75
C LEU A 331 -12.64 -0.57 -14.43
N SER A 332 -13.69 -0.94 -15.17
CA SER A 332 -14.63 0.01 -15.77
C SER A 332 -15.68 0.52 -14.79
N VAL A 333 -15.85 -0.15 -13.64
CA VAL A 333 -16.84 0.17 -12.61
C VAL A 333 -16.16 0.53 -11.29
N VAL A 334 -16.55 1.66 -10.70
CA VAL A 334 -16.12 2.04 -9.35
C VAL A 334 -16.99 1.31 -8.32
N SER A 335 -16.68 0.04 -8.11
CA SER A 335 -17.29 -0.80 -7.07
C SER A 335 -16.24 -1.64 -6.37
N PHE A 336 -16.41 -1.83 -5.07
CA PHE A 336 -15.39 -2.44 -4.22
C PHE A 336 -15.93 -3.63 -3.46
N CYS A 337 -15.07 -4.63 -3.35
CA CYS A 337 -15.19 -5.78 -2.47
C CYS A 337 -14.01 -5.78 -1.50
N ALA A 338 -14.13 -6.55 -0.42
CA ALA A 338 -13.04 -6.80 0.50
C ALA A 338 -12.89 -8.29 0.82
N ARG A 339 -11.64 -8.70 1.06
CA ARG A 339 -11.29 -10.01 1.63
C ARG A 339 -10.39 -9.80 2.82
N GLN A 340 -10.60 -10.58 3.87
CA GLN A 340 -9.66 -10.63 4.99
C GLN A 340 -8.34 -11.22 4.52
N PHE A 341 -7.22 -10.71 5.03
CA PHE A 341 -5.92 -11.31 4.83
C PHE A 341 -5.16 -11.41 6.16
N SER A 342 -4.23 -12.37 6.20
CA SER A 342 -3.21 -12.43 7.22
C SER A 342 -1.86 -12.77 6.61
N ILE A 343 -0.81 -12.13 7.12
CA ILE A 343 0.57 -12.50 6.86
C ILE A 343 1.14 -12.99 8.18
N VAL A 344 1.52 -14.25 8.28
CA VAL A 344 2.08 -14.84 9.50
C VAL A 344 3.42 -15.49 9.17
N ASN A 345 4.49 -14.99 9.76
CA ASN A 345 5.87 -15.43 9.49
C ASN A 345 6.19 -15.47 7.98
N GLY A 346 5.70 -14.46 7.25
CA GLY A 346 5.91 -14.32 5.81
C GLY A 346 4.99 -15.17 4.93
N ARG A 347 4.15 -16.05 5.47
CA ARG A 347 3.11 -16.77 4.70
C ARG A 347 1.87 -15.89 4.59
N ILE A 348 1.30 -15.80 3.39
CA ILE A 348 0.12 -14.98 3.14
C ILE A 348 -1.10 -15.88 3.03
N GLN A 349 -2.18 -15.50 3.71
CA GLN A 349 -3.47 -16.14 3.62
C GLN A 349 -4.50 -15.07 3.29
N ILE A 350 -5.32 -15.34 2.28
CA ILE A 350 -6.40 -14.45 1.85
C ILE A 350 -7.68 -15.26 1.94
N SER A 351 -8.67 -14.75 2.68
CA SER A 351 -9.93 -15.43 2.92
C SER A 351 -10.71 -15.61 1.62
N GLU A 352 -11.39 -16.76 1.51
CA GLU A 352 -12.34 -17.02 0.43
C GLU A 352 -13.62 -16.17 0.60
N HIS A 353 -13.92 -15.76 1.83
CA HIS A 353 -15.09 -14.94 2.13
C HIS A 353 -14.89 -13.51 1.61
N GLU A 354 -15.86 -13.07 0.82
CA GLU A 354 -15.88 -11.77 0.19
C GLU A 354 -17.00 -10.90 0.77
N GLU A 355 -16.65 -9.66 1.11
CA GLU A 355 -17.57 -8.66 1.63
C GLU A 355 -17.79 -7.55 0.60
N PRO A 356 -19.04 -7.26 0.18
CA PRO A 356 -19.32 -6.11 -0.69
C PRO A 356 -19.22 -4.80 0.10
N LEU A 357 -18.48 -3.81 -0.41
CA LEU A 357 -18.29 -2.50 0.22
C LEU A 357 -19.04 -1.34 -0.46
N GLY A 358 -19.54 -1.54 -1.68
CA GLY A 358 -20.26 -0.52 -2.45
C GLY A 358 -19.33 0.33 -3.32
N ILE A 359 -19.63 1.63 -3.46
CA ILE A 359 -18.99 2.54 -4.43
C ILE A 359 -18.02 3.56 -3.82
N SER A 360 -17.88 3.57 -2.49
CA SER A 360 -17.02 4.55 -1.81
C SER A 360 -15.55 4.16 -1.93
N VAL A 361 -14.70 5.10 -2.35
CA VAL A 361 -13.24 4.88 -2.49
C VAL A 361 -12.52 4.86 -1.15
N ILE A 362 -13.12 5.46 -0.13
CA ILE A 362 -12.74 5.28 1.29
C ILE A 362 -13.64 4.18 1.85
N PRO A 363 -13.11 3.05 2.33
CA PRO A 363 -13.93 1.99 2.88
C PRO A 363 -14.72 2.47 4.11
N SER A 364 -15.84 1.83 4.40
CA SER A 364 -16.57 2.05 5.64
C SER A 364 -15.85 1.38 6.82
N ASP A 365 -16.29 1.64 8.05
CA ASP A 365 -15.72 1.04 9.26
C ASP A 365 -15.80 -0.49 9.31
N SER A 366 -16.59 -1.12 8.43
CA SER A 366 -16.68 -2.58 8.35
C SER A 366 -15.33 -3.24 8.00
N VAL A 367 -14.40 -2.52 7.38
CA VAL A 367 -13.04 -3.06 7.12
C VAL A 367 -12.23 -3.32 8.38
N LYS A 368 -12.64 -2.75 9.52
CA LYS A 368 -12.03 -3.01 10.83
C LYS A 368 -12.48 -4.34 11.44
N TRP A 369 -13.55 -4.95 10.95
CA TRP A 369 -14.10 -6.18 11.54
C TRP A 369 -13.38 -7.40 10.96
N LEU A 370 -12.50 -8.01 11.75
CA LEU A 370 -11.83 -9.26 11.40
C LEU A 370 -12.59 -10.45 11.96
N SER A 371 -12.74 -11.49 11.14
CA SER A 371 -13.24 -12.81 11.55
C SER A 371 -12.12 -13.61 12.21
N ASP A 372 -12.47 -14.43 13.20
CA ASP A 372 -11.57 -15.46 13.73
C ASP A 372 -11.52 -16.62 12.72
N ASP A 373 -10.60 -16.54 11.75
CA ASP A 373 -10.28 -17.65 10.85
C ASP A 373 -9.47 -18.75 11.56
#